data_AF-A0A6I0DY95-F1
#
_entry.id   AF-A0A6I0DY95-F1
#
_cell.length_a   1.000
_cell.length_b   1.000
_cell.length_c   1.000
_cell.angle_alpha   90.00
_cell.angle_beta   90.00
_cell.angle_gamma   90.00
#
_symmetry.space_group_name_H-M   'P 1'
#
loop_
_entity.id
_entity.type
_entity.pdbx_description
1 polymer ?
#
loop_
_entity_poly.entity_id
_entity_poly.type
_entity_poly.pdbx_seq_one_letter_code
_entity_poly.pdbx_strand_id
1 'polypeptide(L)' 'MIIGLPKEIKNNENRVALTPSGVFSLAKHGHTVYVETSAGINSGFTDEAYV' A
#
# COMPACT_ATOMS: atom_id res chain seq x y z
N MET A 1 10.27 7.70 -9.42
CA MET A 1 10.93 7.26 -8.17
C MET A 1 10.37 5.90 -7.77
N ILE A 2 11.11 5.14 -6.97
CA ILE A 2 10.65 3.87 -6.41
C ILE A 2 10.17 4.14 -4.98
N ILE A 3 8.95 3.70 -4.66
CA ILE A 3 8.30 3.88 -3.35
C ILE A 3 7.93 2.49 -2.83
N GLY A 4 8.38 2.16 -1.63
CA GLY A 4 8.05 0.90 -0.97
C GLY A 4 6.99 1.10 0.10
N LEU A 5 6.04 0.18 0.17
CA LEU A 5 4.96 0.17 1.14
C LEU A 5 4.99 -1.16 1.92
N PRO A 6 5.75 -1.22 3.03
CA PRO A 6 5.82 -2.39 3.87
C PRO A 6 4.56 -2.55 4.72
N LYS A 7 4.34 -3.76 5.21
CA LYS A 7 3.31 -4.06 6.20
C LYS A 7 3.73 -3.53 7.56
N GLU A 8 2.79 -2.91 8.27
CA GLU A 8 2.99 -2.52 9.67
C GLU A 8 3.09 -3.76 10.57
N ILE A 9 4.16 -3.82 11.36
CA ILE A 9 4.43 -4.95 12.29
C ILE A 9 4.09 -4.63 13.74
N LYS A 10 3.74 -3.37 14.03
CA LYS A 10 3.47 -2.93 15.39
C LYS A 10 2.15 -3.53 15.89
N ASN A 11 2.14 -4.00 17.13
CA ASN A 11 0.95 -4.56 17.73
C ASN A 11 -0.20 -3.52 17.76
N ASN A 12 -1.41 -3.95 17.40
CA ASN A 12 -2.60 -3.11 17.23
C ASN A 12 -2.46 -1.98 16.19
N GLU A 13 -1.51 -2.07 15.27
CA GLU A 13 -1.43 -1.17 14.11
C GLU A 13 -2.17 -1.80 12.94
N ASN A 14 -3.33 -1.22 12.60
CA ASN A 14 -4.18 -1.68 11.51
C ASN A 14 -4.12 -0.76 10.29
N ARG A 15 -3.37 0.35 10.35
CA ARG A 15 -3.24 1.30 9.25
C ARG A 15 -2.28 0.80 8.18
N VAL A 16 -2.37 1.45 7.03
CA VAL A 16 -1.47 1.27 5.88
C VAL A 16 -1.04 2.66 5.42
N ALA A 17 0.21 2.81 4.96
CA ALA A 17 0.79 4.11 4.65
C ALA A 17 0.10 4.83 3.47
N LEU A 18 -0.41 4.08 2.49
CA LEU A 18 -1.15 4.59 1.34
C LEU A 18 -2.34 3.69 1.05
N THR A 19 -3.45 4.32 0.67
CA THR A 19 -4.61 3.62 0.12
C THR A 19 -4.37 3.24 -1.35
N PRO A 20 -5.15 2.29 -1.90
CA PRO A 20 -5.18 2.00 -3.34
C PRO A 20 -5.25 3.23 -4.25
N SER A 21 -6.10 4.21 -3.88
CA SER A 21 -6.23 5.47 -4.63
C SER A 21 -4.95 6.32 -4.62
N GLY A 22 -4.22 6.34 -3.50
CA GLY A 22 -2.93 7.00 -3.39
C GLY A 22 -1.87 6.34 -4.26
N VAL A 23 -1.82 5.00 -4.23
CA VAL A 23 -0.92 4.20 -5.07
C VAL A 23 -1.20 4.45 -6.56
N PHE A 24 -2.47 4.42 -6.98
CA PHE A 24 -2.87 4.72 -8.35
C PHE A 24 -2.43 6.12 -8.79
N SER A 25 -2.59 7.13 -7.93
CA SER A 25 -2.14 8.49 -8.23
C SER A 25 -0.63 8.56 -8.42
N LEU A 26 0.17 7.94 -7.54
CA LEU A 26 1.63 7.91 -7.65
C LEU A 26 2.07 7.18 -8.93
N ALA A 27 1.44 6.05 -9.25
CA ALA A 27 1.67 5.31 -10.49
C ALA A 27 1.40 6.17 -11.73
N LYS A 28 0.29 6.92 -11.72
CA LYS A 28 -0.07 7.86 -12.80
C LYS A 28 0.96 8.98 -13.00
N HIS A 29 1.64 9.41 -11.94
CA HIS A 29 2.73 10.39 -12.00
C HIS A 29 4.09 9.77 -12.38
N GLY A 30 4.12 8.50 -12.81
CA GLY A 30 5.33 7.81 -13.26
C GLY A 30 6.21 7.30 -12.12
N HIS A 31 5.64 7.08 -10.94
CA HIS A 31 6.34 6.42 -9.83
C HIS A 31 6.06 4.93 -9.81
N THR A 32 7.05 4.13 -9.44
CA THR A 32 6.88 2.69 -9.22
C THR A 32 6.61 2.47 -7.74
N VAL A 33 5.49 1.84 -7.41
CA VAL A 33 5.11 1.53 -6.04
C VAL A 33 5.16 0.03 -5.83
N TYR A 34 5.93 -0.41 -4.85
CA TYR A 34 5.96 -1.80 -4.40
C TYR A 34 5.17 -1.91 -3.10
N VAL A 35 4.18 -2.80 -3.08
CA VAL A 35 3.35 -3.07 -1.90
C VAL A 35 3.69 -4.46 -1.38
N GLU A 36 4.02 -4.58 -0.09
CA GLU A 36 4.18 -5.88 0.55
C GLU A 36 2.85 -6.62 0.58
N THR A 37 2.85 -7.91 0.26
CA THR A 37 1.68 -8.78 0.32
C THR A 37 0.98 -8.64 1.68
N SER A 38 -0.33 -8.44 1.66
CA SER A 38 -1.17 -8.26 2.85
C SER A 38 -0.89 -7.00 3.68
N ALA A 39 -0.15 -6.00 3.17
CA ALA A 39 0.08 -4.74 3.89
C ALA A 39 -1.21 -3.95 4.16
N GLY A 40 -2.18 -4.02 3.24
CA GLY A 40 -3.46 -3.31 3.34
C GLY A 40 -4.58 -4.07 4.04
N ILE A 41 -4.42 -5.38 4.31
CA ILE A 41 -5.54 -6.24 4.73
C ILE A 41 -6.17 -5.77 6.05
N ASN A 42 -5.35 -5.40 7.03
CA ASN A 42 -5.85 -4.90 8.32
C ASN A 42 -6.54 -3.53 8.21
N SER A 43 -6.25 -2.78 7.14
CA SER A 43 -6.95 -1.54 6.78
C SER A 43 -8.19 -1.75 5.89
N GLY A 44 -8.52 -3.01 5.55
CA GLY A 44 -9.65 -3.35 4.69
C GLY A 44 -9.36 -3.27 3.18
N PHE A 45 -8.09 -3.21 2.78
CA PHE A 45 -7.67 -3.23 1.37
C PHE A 45 -7.03 -4.57 1.02
N THR A 46 -7.58 -5.27 0.05
CA THR A 46 -6.99 -6.52 -0.45
C THR A 46 -5.82 -6.22 -1.39
N ASP A 47 -4.97 -7.21 -1.63
CA ASP A 47 -3.81 -7.04 -2.51
C ASP A 47 -4.25 -6.73 -3.95
N GLU A 48 -5.39 -7.28 -4.39
CA GLU A 48 -5.98 -7.00 -5.71
C GLU A 48 -6.44 -5.55 -5.86
N ALA A 49 -6.71 -4.85 -4.75
CA ALA A 49 -7.05 -3.43 -4.79
C ALA A 49 -5.85 -2.56 -5.20
N TYR A 50 -4.62 -3.06 -5.04
CA TYR A 50 -3.39 -2.33 -5.37
C TYR A 50 -2.85 -2.62 -6.78
N VAL A 51 -3.49 -3.52 -7.54
CA VAL A 51 -3.06 -3.96 -8.89
C VAL A 51 -3.79 -3.19 -9.98
#